data_AF-A0A016W1U9-F1
#
_entry.id   AF-A0A016W1U9-F1
#
_cell.length_a   1.000
_cell.length_b   1.000
_cell.length_c   1.000
_cell.angle_alpha   90.00
_cell.angle_beta   90.00
_cell.angle_gamma   90.00
#
_symmetry.space_group_name_H-M   'P 1'
#
loop_
_entity.id
_entity.type
_entity.pdbx_description
1 polymer ?
#
loop_
_entity_poly.entity_id
_entity_poly.type
_entity_poly.pdbx_seq_one_letter_code
_entity_poly.pdbx_strand_id
1 'polypeptide(L)'
;MLRSALSCGRHVPSVISRGEVITRSYAAVSAKVVPTKVDKSAIEEDAEKLATHVCINYFIQGEEPGPKILPDSEYPAWLFELDLRPPRPLEDLDPEKDGWLYWRALRIRQIEQNRRIEKLKTR
;
A
#
# COMPACT_ATOMS: atom_id res chain seq x y z
N MET A 1 -28.48 -77.67 10.91
CA MET A 1 -27.95 -76.82 9.81
C MET A 1 -28.04 -75.37 10.25
N LEU A 2 -26.89 -74.76 10.52
CA LEU A 2 -26.76 -73.35 10.90
C LEU A 2 -27.02 -72.45 9.69
N ARG A 3 -27.88 -71.44 9.84
CA ARG A 3 -27.92 -70.28 8.94
C ARG A 3 -27.90 -69.02 9.79
N SER A 4 -26.70 -68.46 9.93
CA SER A 4 -26.48 -67.08 10.38
C SER A 4 -27.03 -66.12 9.33
N ALA A 5 -27.90 -65.21 9.75
CA ALA A 5 -28.20 -63.99 9.01
C ALA A 5 -27.62 -62.82 9.81
N LEU A 6 -26.45 -62.33 9.41
CA LEU A 6 -25.86 -61.11 9.94
C LEU A 6 -26.59 -59.92 9.30
N SER A 7 -27.51 -59.32 10.07
CA SER A 7 -28.11 -58.03 9.75
C SER A 7 -27.06 -56.94 9.99
N CYS A 8 -26.50 -56.39 8.90
CA CYS A 8 -25.70 -55.16 8.95
C CYS A 8 -26.65 -53.96 9.06
N GLY A 9 -26.98 -53.58 10.30
CA GLY A 9 -27.61 -52.30 10.58
C GLY A 9 -26.58 -51.19 10.40
N ARG A 10 -26.72 -50.36 9.36
CA ARG A 10 -25.93 -49.12 9.22
C ARG A 10 -26.37 -48.13 10.29
N HIS A 11 -25.61 -48.05 11.37
CA HIS A 11 -25.73 -46.92 12.29
C HIS A 11 -24.98 -45.73 11.68
N VAL A 12 -25.73 -44.72 11.22
CA VAL A 12 -25.16 -43.44 10.80
C VAL A 12 -25.01 -42.59 12.07
N PRO A 13 -23.80 -42.23 12.51
CA PRO A 13 -23.65 -41.29 13.61
C PRO A 13 -24.06 -39.89 13.14
N SER A 14 -24.97 -39.25 13.89
CA SER A 14 -25.33 -37.85 13.70
C SER A 14 -24.15 -36.96 14.11
N VAL A 15 -23.49 -36.35 13.12
CA VAL A 15 -22.48 -35.33 13.38
C VAL A 15 -23.21 -34.05 13.79
N ILE A 16 -23.24 -33.78 15.09
CA ILE A 16 -23.65 -32.47 15.63
C ILE A 16 -22.57 -31.47 15.23
N SER A 17 -22.80 -30.73 14.14
CA SER A 17 -21.97 -29.59 13.77
C SER A 17 -22.18 -28.47 14.79
N ARG A 18 -21.30 -28.38 15.78
CA ARG A 18 -21.17 -27.15 16.57
C ARG A 18 -20.65 -26.08 15.61
N GLY A 19 -21.50 -25.12 15.27
CA GLY A 19 -21.07 -23.94 14.51
C GLY A 19 -20.09 -23.15 15.36
N GLU A 20 -18.80 -23.30 15.08
CA GLU A 20 -17.79 -22.35 15.54
C GLU A 20 -18.05 -21.02 14.84
N VAL A 21 -18.51 -20.03 15.61
CA VAL A 21 -18.52 -18.64 15.17
C VAL A 21 -17.06 -18.20 15.12
N ILE A 22 -16.52 -18.10 13.91
CA ILE A 22 -15.21 -17.48 13.68
C ILE A 22 -15.35 -16.00 14.01
N THR A 23 -15.05 -15.62 15.25
CA THR A 23 -14.91 -14.22 15.63
C THR A 23 -13.59 -13.72 15.05
N ARG A 24 -13.68 -12.75 14.12
CA ARG A 24 -12.51 -12.05 13.63
C ARG A 24 -11.93 -11.21 14.77
N SER A 25 -10.82 -11.63 15.34
CA SER A 25 -10.01 -10.80 16.23
C SER A 25 -9.31 -9.72 15.38
N TYR A 26 -9.86 -8.51 15.37
CA TYR A 26 -9.14 -7.35 14.85
C TYR A 26 -7.98 -7.04 15.80
N ALA A 27 -6.79 -6.80 15.26
CA ALA A 27 -5.70 -6.23 16.04
C ALA A 27 -6.14 -4.86 16.56
N ALA A 28 -6.03 -4.62 17.86
CA ALA A 28 -6.27 -3.29 18.42
C ALA A 28 -5.33 -2.30 17.73
N VAL A 29 -5.89 -1.23 17.16
CA VAL A 29 -5.11 -0.18 16.51
C VAL A 29 -4.18 0.42 17.56
N SER A 30 -2.88 0.17 17.44
CA SER A 30 -1.85 0.77 18.28
C SER A 30 -2.02 2.29 18.27
N ALA A 31 -1.76 2.92 19.42
CA ALA A 31 -1.91 4.35 19.68
C ALA A 31 -1.64 5.22 18.45
N LYS A 32 -2.53 6.20 18.22
CA LYS A 32 -2.39 7.20 17.15
C LYS A 32 -0.96 7.74 17.20
N VAL A 33 -0.18 7.49 16.15
CA VAL A 33 1.13 8.12 15.97
C VAL A 33 0.89 9.62 15.90
N VAL A 34 1.15 10.31 17.00
CA VAL A 34 1.14 11.77 17.03
C VAL A 34 2.32 12.21 16.18
N PRO A 35 2.12 13.03 15.13
CA PRO A 35 3.23 13.55 14.37
C PRO A 35 4.06 14.42 15.33
N THR A 36 5.24 13.94 15.70
CA THR A 36 6.24 14.80 16.32
C THR A 36 6.55 15.93 15.34
N LYS A 37 6.73 17.14 15.86
CA LYS A 37 7.13 18.29 15.03
C LYS A 37 8.42 17.89 14.32
N VAL A 38 8.44 18.00 12.99
CA VAL A 38 9.64 17.71 12.21
C VAL A 38 10.70 18.73 12.63
N ASP A 39 11.79 18.26 13.21
CA ASP A 39 12.91 19.10 13.63
C ASP A 39 13.61 19.63 12.37
N LYS A 40 13.25 20.85 11.95
CA LYS A 40 13.77 21.51 10.75
C LYS A 40 15.25 21.87 10.85
N SER A 41 15.84 21.77 12.04
CA SER A 41 17.26 22.02 12.29
C SER A 41 18.20 21.00 11.65
N ALA A 42 17.67 19.91 11.09
CA ALA A 42 18.44 18.89 10.38
C ALA A 42 18.52 19.14 8.85
N ILE A 43 17.96 20.24 8.35
CA ILE A 43 17.93 20.55 6.92
C ILE A 43 19.11 21.47 6.60
N GLU A 44 19.99 21.04 5.69
CA GLU A 44 21.10 21.86 5.18
C GLU A 44 20.55 23.01 4.32
N GLU A 45 21.00 24.24 4.59
CA GLU A 45 20.55 25.46 3.87
C GLU A 45 21.59 26.01 2.87
N ASP A 46 22.80 25.43 2.85
CA ASP A 46 23.90 25.87 2.00
C ASP A 46 23.67 25.50 0.53
N ALA A 47 23.44 26.49 -0.32
CA ALA A 47 23.14 26.29 -1.75
C ALA A 47 24.23 25.51 -2.51
N GLU A 48 25.51 25.76 -2.22
CA GLU A 48 26.62 25.06 -2.87
C GLU A 48 26.65 23.56 -2.52
N LYS A 49 26.32 23.21 -1.28
CA LYS A 49 26.25 21.82 -0.83
C LYS A 49 25.05 21.12 -1.47
N LEU A 50 23.89 21.78 -1.53
CA LEU A 50 22.67 21.24 -2.13
C LEU A 50 22.79 21.02 -3.65
N ALA A 51 23.59 21.84 -4.34
CA ALA A 51 23.83 21.68 -5.78
C ALA A 51 24.82 20.56 -6.13
N THR A 52 25.68 20.17 -5.18
CA THR A 52 26.77 19.21 -5.41
C THR A 52 26.51 17.84 -4.79
N HIS A 53 25.70 17.77 -3.73
CA HIS A 53 25.45 16.54 -2.97
C HIS A 53 23.97 16.33 -2.68
N VAL A 54 23.61 15.06 -2.49
CA VAL A 54 22.27 14.62 -2.11
C VAL A 54 22.22 14.45 -0.59
N CYS A 55 21.71 15.46 0.11
CA CYS A 55 21.60 15.51 1.58
C CYS A 55 20.49 14.59 2.16
N ILE A 56 20.53 13.28 1.86
CA ILE A 56 19.55 12.27 2.32
C ILE A 56 20.11 11.42 3.48
N ASN A 57 21.41 11.49 3.76
CA ASN A 57 22.06 10.67 4.77
C ASN A 57 21.50 10.94 6.19
N TYR A 58 20.93 9.92 6.82
CA TYR A 58 20.40 9.98 8.19
C TYR A 58 21.34 9.35 9.23
N PHE A 59 22.46 8.75 8.80
CA PHE A 59 23.42 8.15 9.70
C PHE A 59 24.33 9.21 10.32
N ILE A 60 24.42 9.19 11.65
CA ILE A 60 25.25 10.13 12.44
C ILE A 60 26.75 9.83 12.28
N GLN A 61 27.11 8.63 11.83
CA GLN A 61 28.49 8.12 11.78
C GLN A 61 29.26 8.48 10.49
N GLY A 62 28.72 9.35 9.64
CA GLY A 62 29.38 9.83 8.43
C GLY A 62 29.44 11.35 8.42
N GLU A 63 30.64 11.90 8.26
CA GLU A 63 30.90 13.36 8.24
C GLU A 63 30.52 14.00 6.89
N GLU A 64 30.21 13.19 5.88
CA GLU A 64 29.88 13.68 4.54
C GLU A 64 28.38 13.94 4.34
N PRO A 65 28.04 15.04 3.64
CA PRO A 65 26.67 15.37 3.25
C PRO A 65 26.16 14.44 2.15
N GLY A 66 26.06 13.13 2.41
CA GLY A 66 25.51 12.14 1.49
C GLY A 66 26.25 11.98 0.15
N PRO A 67 25.68 11.20 -0.79
CA PRO A 67 26.30 10.93 -2.08
C PRO A 67 26.42 12.18 -2.96
N LYS A 68 27.55 12.33 -3.67
CA LYS A 68 27.76 13.38 -4.67
C LYS A 68 26.88 13.17 -5.90
N ILE A 69 26.42 14.28 -6.49
CA ILE A 69 25.71 14.26 -7.78
C ILE A 69 26.75 14.06 -8.89
N LEU A 70 26.50 13.06 -9.73
CA LEU A 70 27.36 12.65 -10.83
C LEU A 70 26.90 13.31 -12.14
N PRO A 71 27.70 13.30 -13.21
CA PRO A 71 27.25 13.79 -14.51
C PRO A 71 26.10 12.91 -15.07
N ASP A 72 25.24 13.51 -15.89
CA ASP A 72 24.05 12.88 -16.47
C ASP A 72 24.33 11.55 -17.20
N SER A 73 25.55 11.36 -17.71
CA SER A 73 26.00 10.14 -18.40
C SER A 73 26.07 8.89 -17.51
N GLU A 74 26.19 9.07 -16.20
CA GLU A 74 26.25 7.95 -15.25
C GLU A 74 24.86 7.45 -14.85
N TYR A 75 23.83 8.27 -15.08
CA TYR A 75 22.46 7.91 -14.77
C TYR A 75 21.78 7.19 -15.95
N PRO A 76 20.90 6.22 -15.67
CA PRO A 76 20.12 5.56 -16.71
C PRO A 76 19.26 6.54 -17.53
N ALA A 77 19.16 6.33 -18.84
CA ALA A 77 18.38 7.20 -19.73
C ALA A 77 16.90 7.35 -19.32
N TRP A 78 16.28 6.29 -18.80
CA TRP A 78 14.89 6.31 -18.36
C TRP A 78 14.61 7.33 -17.24
N LEU A 79 15.64 7.77 -16.50
CA LEU A 79 15.51 8.78 -15.46
C LEU A 79 15.00 10.12 -16.04
N PHE A 80 15.48 10.48 -17.23
CA PHE A 80 15.14 11.73 -17.91
C PHE A 80 13.89 11.62 -18.77
N GLU A 81 13.36 10.41 -18.96
CA GLU A 81 12.13 10.13 -19.72
C GLU A 81 10.88 10.13 -18.83
N LEU A 82 11.04 10.28 -17.52
CA LEU A 82 9.94 10.34 -16.54
C LEU A 82 9.03 11.55 -16.77
N ASP A 83 7.71 11.32 -16.77
CA ASP A 83 6.72 12.39 -16.85
C ASP A 83 6.62 13.12 -15.50
N LEU A 84 7.19 14.33 -15.43
CA LEU A 84 7.16 15.20 -14.23
C LEU A 84 5.85 15.99 -14.12
N ARG A 85 4.92 15.84 -15.06
CA ARG A 85 3.65 16.55 -15.04
C ARG A 85 2.72 15.99 -13.96
N PRO A 86 1.76 16.79 -13.48
CA PRO A 86 0.72 16.29 -12.61
C PRO A 86 -0.01 15.10 -13.27
N PRO A 87 -0.50 14.13 -12.47
CA PRO A 87 -1.20 12.98 -12.99
C PRO A 87 -2.42 13.42 -13.81
N ARG A 88 -2.55 12.87 -15.02
CA ARG A 88 -3.69 13.14 -15.91
C ARG A 88 -5.00 12.69 -15.25
N PRO A 89 -6.11 13.42 -15.47
CA PRO A 89 -7.42 12.99 -14.98
C PRO A 89 -7.85 11.70 -15.67
N LEU A 90 -8.79 10.97 -15.04
CA LEU A 90 -9.29 9.69 -15.57
C LEU A 90 -9.87 9.81 -16.99
N GLU A 91 -10.48 10.95 -17.31
CA GLU A 91 -11.13 11.20 -18.60
C GLU A 91 -10.14 11.29 -19.78
N ASP A 92 -8.89 11.66 -19.48
CA ASP A 92 -7.82 11.78 -20.48
C ASP A 92 -6.98 10.49 -20.60
N LEU A 93 -7.24 9.49 -19.73
CA LEU A 93 -6.51 8.23 -19.73
C LEU A 93 -7.25 7.20 -20.58
N ASP A 94 -6.48 6.46 -21.40
CA ASP A 94 -7.01 5.42 -22.28
C ASP A 94 -6.69 4.04 -21.70
N PRO A 95 -7.69 3.15 -21.49
CA PRO A 95 -7.45 1.81 -20.93
C PRO A 95 -6.51 0.96 -21.78
N GLU A 96 -6.43 1.16 -23.10
CA GLU A 96 -5.58 0.36 -23.98
C GLU A 96 -4.14 0.88 -24.03
N LYS A 97 -3.93 2.19 -23.86
CA LYS A 97 -2.60 2.82 -23.95
C LYS A 97 -1.94 2.97 -22.59
N ASP A 98 -2.70 3.45 -21.60
CA ASP A 98 -2.19 3.73 -20.26
C ASP A 98 -2.35 2.54 -19.31
N GLY A 99 -3.15 1.54 -19.71
CA GLY A 99 -3.29 0.24 -19.05
C GLY A 99 -3.57 0.37 -17.56
N TRP A 100 -2.57 0.05 -16.74
CA TRP A 100 -2.67 0.05 -15.28
C TRP A 100 -3.01 1.42 -14.67
N LEU A 101 -2.50 2.52 -15.24
CA LEU A 101 -2.73 3.87 -14.71
C LEU A 101 -4.21 4.25 -14.74
N TYR A 102 -4.90 3.89 -15.83
CA TYR A 102 -6.33 4.09 -15.98
C TYR A 102 -7.12 3.37 -14.88
N TRP A 103 -6.86 2.07 -14.70
CA TRP A 103 -7.58 1.26 -13.70
C TRP A 103 -7.33 1.73 -12.27
N ARG A 104 -6.11 2.16 -11.97
CA ARG A 104 -5.76 2.77 -10.68
C ARG A 104 -6.56 4.05 -10.45
N ALA A 105 -6.62 4.95 -11.43
CA ALA A 105 -7.37 6.19 -11.35
C ALA A 105 -8.88 5.93 -11.18
N LEU A 106 -9.44 4.96 -11.92
CA LEU A 106 -10.83 4.55 -11.81
C LEU A 106 -11.15 4.05 -10.39
N ARG A 107 -10.27 3.22 -9.83
CA ARG A 107 -10.46 2.67 -8.48
C ARG A 107 -10.43 3.77 -7.41
N ILE A 108 -9.52 4.73 -7.53
CA ILE A 108 -9.43 5.88 -6.61
C ILE A 108 -10.74 6.68 -6.67
N ARG A 109 -11.24 7.01 -7.87
CA ARG A 109 -12.50 7.74 -8.08
C ARG A 109 -13.68 7.03 -7.43
N GLN A 110 -13.77 5.70 -7.57
CA GLN A 110 -14.83 4.90 -6.93
C GLN A 110 -14.76 4.97 -5.40
N ILE A 111 -13.57 4.87 -4.82
CA ILE A 111 -13.38 4.97 -3.35
C ILE A 111 -13.82 6.36 -2.85
N GLU A 112 -13.46 7.42 -3.57
CA GLU A 112 -13.85 8.79 -3.23
C GLU A 112 -15.36 9.00 -3.30
N GLN A 113 -16.02 8.48 -4.35
CA GLN A 113 -17.47 8.50 -4.47
C GLN A 113 -18.15 7.77 -3.32
N ASN A 114 -17.68 6.57 -2.97
CA ASN A 114 -18.24 5.79 -1.86
C ASN A 114 -18.10 6.54 -0.52
N ARG A 115 -16.92 7.12 -0.24
CA ARG A 115 -16.69 7.96 0.94
C ARG A 115 -17.62 9.16 0.99
N ARG A 116 -17.88 9.79 -0.17
CA ARG A 116 -18.82 10.93 -0.26
C ARG A 116 -20.24 10.47 0.04
N ILE A 117 -20.67 9.33 -0.52
CA ILE A 117 -22.00 8.77 -0.28
C ILE A 117 -22.18 8.39 1.19
N GLU A 118 -21.20 7.75 1.82
CA GLU A 118 -21.24 7.42 3.25
C GLU A 118 -21.42 8.67 4.12
N LYS A 119 -20.66 9.73 3.85
CA LYS A 119 -20.81 11.01 4.57
C LYS A 119 -22.20 11.62 4.44
N LEU A 120 -22.86 11.43 3.29
CA LEU A 120 -24.23 11.90 3.07
C LEU A 120 -25.26 11.02 3.76
N LYS A 121 -25.03 9.70 3.85
CA LYS A 121 -25.92 8.75 4.56
C LYS A 121 -25.95 8.96 6.07
N THR A 122 -24.87 9.50 6.64
CA THR A 122 -24.77 9.78 8.08
C THR A 122 -25.40 11.10 8.52
N ARG A 123 -25.98 11.87 7.58
CA ARG A 123 -26.79 13.05 7.85
C ARG A 123 -28.27 12.70 7.75
#